data_AF-A0A2S7J5L2-F1
#
_entry.id   AF-A0A2S7J5L2-F1
#
_cell.length_a   1.000
_cell.length_b   1.000
_cell.length_c   1.000
_cell.angle_alpha   90.00
_cell.angle_beta   90.00
_cell.angle_gamma   90.00
#
_symmetry.space_group_name_H-M   'P 1'
#
loop_
_entity.id
_entity.type
_entity.pdbx_description
1 polymer ?
#
loop_
_entity_poly.entity_id
_entity_poly.type
_entity_poly.pdbx_seq_one_letter_code
_entity_poly.pdbx_strand_id
1 'polypeptide(L)'
;MSVSIKTGSANLICDGIDKGAVEYSVAIPDDGADLTKRGKFWGSKDAISEAMNASVVGLKPHEGETYPVAVEELDRDGAALFTVLATAE
;
A
#
# COMPACT_ATOMS: atom_id res chain seq x y z
N MET A 1 5.26 2.52 23.29
CA MET A 1 4.61 2.18 22.02
C MET A 1 5.09 3.18 20.99
N SER A 2 6.06 2.79 20.17
CA SER A 2 6.63 3.62 19.12
C SER A 2 6.12 3.12 17.77
N VAL A 3 5.75 4.04 16.89
CA VAL A 3 5.35 3.74 15.52
C VAL A 3 6.29 4.51 14.61
N SER A 4 6.93 3.80 13.68
CA SER A 4 7.75 4.39 12.64
C SER A 4 6.93 4.51 11.38
N ILE A 5 6.88 5.70 10.77
CA ILE A 5 6.23 5.90 9.48
C ILE A 5 7.30 5.83 8.39
N LYS A 6 7.16 4.89 7.47
CA LYS A 6 7.97 4.85 6.25
C LYS A 6 7.16 5.44 5.10
N THR A 7 7.71 6.47 4.46
CA THR A 7 7.09 7.12 3.29
C THR A 7 8.01 7.04 2.09
N GLY A 8 7.44 7.10 0.88
CA GLY A 8 8.21 7.19 -0.35
C GLY A 8 7.34 6.95 -1.58
N SER A 9 7.99 6.71 -2.71
CA SER A 9 7.33 6.44 -3.99
C SER A 9 7.39 4.95 -4.32
N ALA A 10 6.31 4.44 -4.91
CA ALA A 10 6.17 3.05 -5.33
C ALA A 10 5.32 2.96 -6.60
N ASN A 11 5.45 1.87 -7.34
CA ASN A 11 4.53 1.55 -8.41
C ASN A 11 3.38 0.70 -7.89
N LEU A 12 2.17 1.05 -8.30
CA LEU A 12 0.96 0.33 -7.97
C LEU A 12 0.74 -0.77 -9.00
N ILE A 13 0.69 -2.02 -8.54
CA ILE A 13 0.47 -3.19 -9.37
C ILE A 13 -0.91 -3.75 -9.05
N CYS A 14 -1.84 -3.72 -10.00
CA CYS A 14 -3.21 -4.21 -9.84
C CYS A 14 -3.42 -5.41 -10.76
N ASP A 15 -3.78 -6.57 -10.19
CA ASP A 15 -3.97 -7.83 -10.93
C ASP A 15 -2.78 -8.18 -11.86
N GLY A 16 -1.56 -7.83 -11.42
CA GLY A 16 -0.32 -8.04 -12.17
C GLY A 16 0.01 -6.95 -13.22
N ILE A 17 -0.81 -5.91 -13.34
CA ILE A 17 -0.61 -4.80 -14.26
C ILE A 17 -0.09 -3.57 -13.51
N ASP A 18 0.99 -2.97 -14.00
CA ASP A 18 1.49 -1.69 -13.50
C ASP A 18 0.52 -0.56 -13.86
N LYS A 19 -0.02 0.10 -12.84
CA LYS A 19 -0.94 1.26 -12.95
C LYS A 19 -0.22 2.60 -12.77
N GLY A 20 1.11 2.57 -12.66
CA GLY A 20 1.95 3.76 -12.53
C GLY A 20 2.41 4.05 -11.11
N ALA A 21 3.13 5.16 -10.98
CA ALA A 21 3.73 5.60 -9.74
C ALA A 21 2.69 6.23 -8.80
N VAL A 22 2.78 5.85 -7.53
CA VAL A 22 2.04 6.37 -6.39
C VAL A 22 3.02 6.73 -5.28
N GLU A 23 2.61 7.66 -4.43
CA GLU A 23 3.29 7.94 -3.17
C GLU A 23 2.59 7.13 -2.08
N TYR A 24 3.35 6.64 -1.10
CA TYR A 24 2.82 5.83 -0.02
C TYR A 24 3.37 6.23 1.34
N SER A 25 2.62 5.87 2.36
CA SER A 25 3.01 5.91 3.76
C SER A 25 2.58 4.60 4.41
N VAL A 26 3.46 3.96 5.16
CA VAL A 26 3.15 2.76 5.94
C VAL A 26 3.61 2.96 7.36
N ALA A 27 2.69 2.71 8.30
CA ALA A 27 2.96 2.67 9.71
C ALA A 27 3.49 1.29 10.09
N ILE A 28 4.72 1.29 10.59
CA ILE A 28 5.44 0.10 11.04
C ILE A 28 5.52 0.19 12.57
N PRO A 29 4.76 -0.63 13.31
CA PRO A 29 4.89 -0.70 14.76
C PRO A 29 6.25 -1.29 15.13
N ASP A 30 6.92 -0.70 16.12
CA ASP A 30 8.24 -1.12 16.59
C ASP A 30 8.20 -2.43 17.39
N ASP A 31 7.02 -2.77 17.93
CA ASP A 31 6.82 -3.84 18.91
C ASP A 31 6.91 -5.26 18.33
N GLY A 32 7.13 -5.41 17.02
CA GLY A 32 7.40 -6.71 16.36
C GLY A 32 6.27 -7.74 16.41
N ALA A 33 5.24 -7.54 17.24
CA ALA A 33 4.01 -8.31 17.23
C ALA A 33 3.36 -8.20 15.85
N ASP A 34 2.74 -9.29 15.38
CA ASP A 34 1.92 -9.51 14.18
C ASP A 34 0.78 -8.50 13.95
N LEU A 35 1.02 -7.23 14.23
CA LEU A 35 0.15 -6.12 13.94
C LEU A 35 0.26 -5.86 12.44
N THR A 36 -0.87 -6.02 11.77
CA THR A 36 -1.01 -5.81 10.34
C THR A 36 -0.53 -4.40 10.00
N LYS A 37 0.58 -4.30 9.24
CA LYS A 37 1.15 -3.00 8.88
C LYS A 37 0.13 -2.26 8.03
N ARG A 38 -0.22 -1.04 8.40
CA ARG A 38 -1.27 -0.25 7.71
C ARG A 38 -0.68 0.98 7.09
N GLY A 39 -1.27 1.41 5.99
CA GLY A 39 -0.77 2.54 5.24
C GLY A 39 -1.81 3.26 4.42
N LYS A 40 -1.37 4.32 3.78
CA LYS A 40 -2.14 5.02 2.74
C LYS A 40 -1.25 5.26 1.52
N PHE A 41 -1.80 5.12 0.32
CA PHE A 41 -1.14 5.57 -0.89
C PHE A 41 -2.02 6.55 -1.66
N TRP A 42 -1.40 7.46 -2.38
CA TRP A 42 -2.07 8.47 -3.20
C TRP A 42 -1.35 8.61 -4.54
N GLY A 43 -2.12 8.96 -5.56
CA GLY A 43 -1.62 9.05 -6.93
C GLY A 43 -2.74 9.40 -7.89
N SER A 44 -2.60 8.99 -9.15
CA SER A 44 -3.61 9.22 -10.18
C SER A 44 -4.95 8.60 -9.78
N LYS A 45 -6.03 9.37 -9.88
CA LYS A 45 -7.40 8.92 -9.57
C LYS A 45 -7.76 7.59 -10.26
N ASP A 46 -7.31 7.42 -11.50
CA ASP A 46 -7.49 6.19 -12.28
C ASP A 46 -6.80 5.00 -11.59
N ALA A 47 -5.51 5.12 -11.25
CA ALA A 47 -4.76 4.09 -10.54
C ALA A 47 -5.39 3.73 -9.19
N ILE A 48 -5.84 4.72 -8.41
CA ILE A 48 -6.50 4.46 -7.12
C ILE A 48 -7.84 3.73 -7.31
N SER A 49 -8.63 4.14 -8.31
CA SER A 49 -9.90 3.48 -8.64
C SER A 49 -9.68 2.03 -9.09
N GLU A 50 -8.66 1.78 -9.91
CA GLU A 50 -8.29 0.44 -10.34
C GLU A 50 -7.87 -0.43 -9.15
N ALA A 51 -7.07 0.10 -8.22
CA ALA A 51 -6.68 -0.63 -7.03
C ALA A 51 -7.84 -0.97 -6.10
N MET A 52 -8.90 -0.15 -6.06
CA MET A 52 -10.12 -0.49 -5.32
C MET A 52 -10.95 -1.60 -5.99
N ASN A 53 -10.86 -1.76 -7.30
CA ASN A 53 -11.61 -2.78 -8.05
C ASN A 53 -10.78 -4.04 -8.31
N ALA A 54 -9.48 -3.98 -8.05
CA ALA A 54 -8.55 -5.07 -8.27
C ALA A 54 -8.73 -6.19 -7.24
N SER A 55 -8.53 -7.44 -7.68
CA SER A 55 -8.57 -8.59 -6.76
C SER A 55 -7.27 -8.73 -5.99
N VAL A 56 -6.15 -8.37 -6.62
CA VAL A 56 -4.82 -8.39 -6.02
C VAL A 56 -4.15 -7.04 -6.23
N VAL A 57 -3.70 -6.41 -5.14
CA VAL A 57 -2.94 -5.16 -5.19
C VAL A 57 -1.56 -5.37 -4.60
N GLY A 58 -0.54 -4.96 -5.35
CA GLY A 58 0.85 -4.96 -4.95
C GLY A 58 1.40 -3.54 -4.97
N LEU A 59 2.19 -3.21 -3.97
CA LEU A 59 2.83 -1.91 -3.84
C LEU A 59 4.33 -2.12 -3.95
N LYS A 60 4.90 -1.75 -5.10
CA LYS A 60 6.30 -2.01 -5.45
C LYS A 60 7.15 -0.75 -5.24
N PRO A 61 7.77 -0.56 -4.06
CA PRO A 61 8.69 0.55 -3.85
C PRO A 61 9.87 0.47 -4.84
N HIS A 62 10.48 1.61 -5.15
CA HIS A 62 11.70 1.65 -5.96
C HIS A 62 12.85 0.84 -5.33
N GLU A 63 12.89 0.78 -4.01
CA GLU A 63 13.87 0.03 -3.23
C GLU A 63 13.16 -0.96 -2.30
N GLY A 64 13.38 -2.26 -2.55
CA GLY A 64 12.87 -3.35 -1.72
C GLY A 64 11.93 -4.31 -2.46
N GLU A 65 11.24 -5.12 -1.66
CA GLU A 65 10.29 -6.12 -2.13
C GLU A 65 8.90 -5.51 -2.35
N THR A 66 8.10 -6.15 -3.21
CA THR A 66 6.72 -5.71 -3.44
C THR A 66 5.87 -6.10 -2.24
N TYR A 67 5.22 -5.12 -1.63
CA TYR A 67 4.27 -5.36 -0.53
C TYR A 67 2.93 -5.79 -1.12
N PRO A 68 2.45 -7.02 -0.87
CA PRO A 68 1.05 -7.33 -1.15
C PRO A 68 0.17 -6.54 -0.18
N VAL A 69 -0.77 -5.78 -0.70
CA VAL A 69 -1.63 -4.90 0.10
C VAL A 69 -3.09 -5.16 -0.21
N ALA A 70 -3.94 -5.13 0.81
CA ALA A 70 -5.38 -5.10 0.65
C ALA A 70 -5.84 -3.65 0.77
N VAL A 71 -6.45 -3.12 -0.29
CA VAL A 71 -7.06 -1.78 -0.27
C VAL A 71 -8.42 -1.88 0.40
N GLU A 72 -8.62 -1.11 1.47
CA GLU A 72 -9.84 -1.19 2.29
C GLU A 72 -10.82 -0.07 1.92
N GLU A 73 -10.35 1.18 1.91
CA GLU A 73 -11.21 2.34 1.73
C GLU A 73 -10.51 3.48 0.98
N LEU A 74 -11.27 4.24 0.19
CA LEU A 74 -10.86 5.52 -0.35
C LEU A 74 -11.15 6.62 0.67
N ASP A 75 -10.08 7.26 1.15
CA ASP A 75 -10.14 8.46 1.97
C ASP A 75 -10.73 9.63 1.15
N ARG A 76 -11.32 10.61 1.85
CA ARG A 76 -11.98 11.76 1.22
C ARG A 76 -11.01 12.65 0.44
N ASP A 77 -9.73 12.61 0.80
CA ASP A 77 -8.66 13.32 0.11
C ASP A 77 -8.16 12.60 -1.15
N GLY A 78 -8.75 11.44 -1.50
CA GLY A 78 -8.38 10.66 -2.69
C GLY A 78 -7.20 9.71 -2.47
N ALA A 79 -6.79 9.50 -1.22
CA ALA A 79 -5.83 8.48 -0.84
C ALA A 79 -6.55 7.14 -0.58
N ALA A 80 -5.94 6.02 -0.94
CA ALA A 80 -6.43 4.69 -0.59
C ALA A 80 -5.75 4.20 0.70
N LEU A 81 -6.58 3.85 1.69
CA LEU A 81 -6.19 3.12 2.88
C LEU A 81 -5.92 1.67 2.50
N PHE A 82 -4.81 1.14 2.98
CA PHE A 82 -4.45 -0.24 2.75
C PHE A 82 -3.85 -0.90 3.99
N THR A 83 -3.95 -2.22 3.99
CA THR A 83 -3.31 -3.09 4.97
C THR A 83 -2.33 -4.00 4.24
N VAL A 84 -1.07 -4.05 4.69
CA VAL A 84 -0.05 -4.96 4.15
C VAL A 84 -0.38 -6.37 4.59
N LEU A 85 -0.58 -7.24 3.61
CA LEU A 85 -0.77 -8.66 3.82
C LEU A 85 0.60 -9.27 4.15
N ALA A 86 0.67 -10.10 5.19
CA ALA A 86 1.88 -10.86 5.43
C ALA A 86 2.13 -11.76 4.21
N THR A 87 3.34 -11.71 3.64
CA THR A 87 3.75 -12.75 2.71
C THR A 87 3.78 -14.04 3.53
N ALA A 88 2.94 -15.01 3.19
CA ALA A 88 3.03 -16.33 3.79
C ALA A 88 4.38 -16.90 3.33
N GLU A 89 5.34 -16.99 4.25
CA GLU A 89 6.59 -17.72 4.06
C GLU A 89 6.32 -19.22 3.81
#